data_AF-A0A831P1I4-F1
#
_entry.id   AF-A0A831P1I4-F1
#
_cell.length_a   1.000
_cell.length_b   1.000
_cell.length_c   1.000
_cell.angle_alpha   90.00
_cell.angle_beta   90.00
_cell.angle_gamma   90.00
#
_symmetry.space_group_name_H-M   'P 1'
#
loop_
_entity.id
_entity.type
_entity.pdbx_description
1 polymer ?
#
loop_
_entity_poly.entity_id
_entity_poly.type
_entity_poly.pdbx_seq_one_letter_code
_entity_poly.pdbx_strand_id
1 'polypeptide(L)'
;MTFNKKPMRLFGASGIAIGVVGLAIHLGLTILFLANGAQIRPLFWFALALELIAIQTLFIGFLAELIERNTQVLEDIRHEQGSEKRRWIEIKPD
;
A
#
# COMPACT_ATOMS: atom_id res chain seq x y z
N MET A 1 20.19 4.80 -6.82
CA MET A 1 18.99 5.53 -6.34
C MET A 1 18.38 4.70 -5.22
N THR A 2 18.58 5.10 -3.97
CA THR A 2 18.05 4.34 -2.82
C THR A 2 16.55 4.58 -2.76
N PHE A 3 15.76 3.59 -3.16
CA PHE A 3 14.32 3.62 -2.95
C PHE A 3 14.04 3.87 -1.47
N ASN A 4 13.18 4.85 -1.19
CA ASN A 4 12.68 5.10 0.16
C ASN A 4 12.10 3.79 0.72
N LYS A 5 12.58 3.34 1.89
CA LYS A 5 12.15 2.14 2.64
C LYS A 5 10.72 2.22 3.21
N LYS A 6 9.79 2.84 2.48
CA LYS A 6 8.41 3.11 2.91
C LYS A 6 7.47 2.99 1.72
N PRO A 7 7.27 1.77 1.19
CA PRO A 7 6.41 1.54 0.03
C PRO A 7 4.98 2.05 0.24
N MET A 8 4.44 2.02 1.46
CA MET A 8 3.14 2.61 1.78
C MET A 8 3.08 4.11 1.48
N ARG A 9 4.18 4.85 1.61
CA ARG A 9 4.16 6.29 1.35
C ARG A 9 4.01 6.59 -0.14
N LEU A 10 4.59 5.77 -1.02
CA LEU A 10 4.47 5.97 -2.46
C LEU A 10 3.10 5.52 -2.95
N PHE A 11 2.76 4.25 -2.73
CA PHE A 11 1.52 3.65 -3.23
C PHE A 11 0.29 4.12 -2.44
N GLY A 12 0.45 4.37 -1.14
CA GLY A 12 -0.63 4.95 -0.33
C GLY A 12 -0.99 6.37 -0.77
N ALA A 13 0.01 7.22 -0.99
CA ALA A 13 -0.25 8.60 -1.44
C ALA A 13 -0.86 8.64 -2.85
N SER A 14 -0.36 7.81 -3.79
CA SER A 14 -0.93 7.75 -5.14
C SER A 14 -2.35 7.18 -5.13
N GLY A 15 -2.62 6.14 -4.33
CA GLY A 15 -3.95 5.58 -4.14
C GLY A 15 -4.94 6.62 -3.61
N ILE A 16 -4.57 7.39 -2.58
CA ILE A 16 -5.39 8.48 -2.05
C ILE A 16 -5.64 9.54 -3.14
N ALA A 17 -4.60 9.96 -3.86
CA ALA A 17 -4.74 10.97 -4.91
C ALA A 17 -5.72 10.52 -6.00
N ILE A 18 -5.61 9.27 -6.48
CA ILE A 18 -6.52 8.69 -7.47
C ILE A 18 -7.95 8.60 -6.90
N GLY A 19 -8.10 8.16 -5.66
CA GLY A 19 -9.40 8.03 -4.99
C GLY A 19 -10.11 9.36 -4.81
N VAL A 20 -9.37 10.43 -4.48
CA VAL A 20 -9.93 11.79 -4.39
C VAL A 20 -10.45 12.27 -5.73
N VAL A 21 -9.75 11.96 -6.83
CA VAL A 21 -10.21 12.29 -8.19
C VAL A 21 -11.49 11.52 -8.53
N GLY A 22 -11.53 10.21 -8.26
CA GLY A 22 -12.73 9.40 -8.47
C GLY A 22 -13.93 9.92 -7.67
N LEU A 23 -13.72 10.20 -6.38
CA LEU A 23 -14.74 10.74 -5.48
C LEU A 23 -15.26 12.10 -5.95
N ALA A 24 -14.37 13.01 -6.38
CA ALA A 24 -14.77 14.31 -6.90
C ALA A 24 -15.66 14.18 -8.15
N ILE A 25 -15.36 13.24 -9.05
CA ILE A 25 -16.19 12.94 -10.22
C ILE A 25 -17.55 12.40 -9.79
N HIS A 26 -17.60 11.44 -8.86
CA HIS A 26 -18.86 10.90 -8.36
C HIS A 26 -19.73 11.97 -7.67
N LEU A 27 -19.14 12.82 -6.83
CA LEU A 27 -19.87 13.94 -6.22
C LEU A 27 -20.45 14.89 -7.28
N GLY A 28 -19.66 15.21 -8.32
CA GLY A 28 -20.13 16.00 -9.45
C GLY A 28 -21.31 15.33 -10.19
N LEU A 29 -21.24 14.02 -10.41
CA LEU A 29 -22.32 13.24 -11.02
C LEU A 29 -23.57 13.15 -10.13
N THR A 30 -23.41 13.06 -8.81
CA THR A 30 -24.53 13.10 -7.86
C THR A 30 -25.25 14.45 -7.95
N ILE A 31 -24.50 15.56 -7.96
CA ILE A 31 -25.09 16.90 -8.12
C ILE A 31 -25.82 17.02 -9.46
N LEU A 32 -25.21 16.55 -10.55
CA LEU A 32 -25.82 16.56 -11.89
C LEU A 32 -27.13 15.76 -11.92
N PHE A 33 -27.13 14.59 -11.31
CA PHE A 33 -28.30 13.73 -11.23
C PHE A 33 -29.43 14.37 -10.44
N LEU A 34 -29.12 15.02 -9.31
CA LEU A 34 -30.12 15.75 -8.51
C LEU A 34 -30.67 16.97 -9.25
N ALA A 35 -29.85 17.67 -10.05
CA ALA A 35 -30.27 18.86 -10.78
C ALA A 35 -31.12 18.54 -12.01
N ASN A 36 -30.77 17.50 -12.77
CA ASN A 36 -31.32 17.26 -14.11
C ASN A 36 -31.96 15.88 -14.29
N GLY A 37 -31.92 15.00 -13.29
CA GLY A 37 -32.37 13.61 -13.40
C GLY A 37 -31.55 12.76 -14.38
N ALA A 38 -30.42 13.28 -14.86
CA ALA A 38 -29.60 12.68 -15.91
C ALA A 38 -28.28 12.16 -15.34
N GLN A 39 -27.77 11.06 -15.91
CA GLN A 39 -26.51 10.44 -15.51
C GLN A 39 -25.61 10.21 -16.72
N ILE A 40 -24.34 10.62 -16.61
CA ILE A 40 -23.32 10.37 -17.63
C ILE A 40 -22.67 9.02 -17.31
N ARG A 41 -23.30 7.94 -17.78
CA ARG A 41 -22.89 6.55 -17.46
C ARG A 41 -21.42 6.23 -17.73
N PRO A 42 -20.80 6.65 -18.86
CA PRO A 42 -19.38 6.38 -19.09
C PRO A 42 -18.48 6.99 -18.02
N LEU A 43 -18.80 8.21 -17.58
CA LEU A 43 -18.04 8.92 -16.56
C LEU A 43 -18.24 8.30 -15.15
N PHE A 44 -19.44 7.79 -14.88
CA PHE A 44 -19.73 7.03 -13.66
C PHE A 44 -18.87 5.77 -13.56
N TRP A 45 -18.86 4.94 -14.62
CA TRP A 45 -18.03 3.74 -14.63
C TRP A 45 -16.54 4.04 -14.56
N PHE A 46 -16.10 5.14 -15.17
CA PHE A 46 -14.71 5.60 -15.06
C PHE A 46 -14.34 6.00 -13.62
N ALA A 47 -15.20 6.77 -12.93
CA ALA A 47 -14.98 7.14 -11.53
C ALA A 47 -14.91 5.90 -10.63
N LEU A 48 -15.81 4.93 -10.82
CA LEU A 48 -15.78 3.66 -10.11
C LEU A 48 -14.48 2.87 -10.38
N ALA A 49 -13.99 2.85 -11.62
CA ALA A 49 -12.72 2.22 -11.96
C ALA A 49 -11.53 2.90 -11.26
N LEU A 50 -11.51 4.24 -11.19
CA LEU A 50 -10.49 4.98 -10.44
C LEU A 50 -10.51 4.63 -8.95
N GLU A 51 -11.69 4.56 -8.33
CA GLU A 51 -11.83 4.18 -6.92
C GLU A 51 -11.37 2.73 -6.66
N LEU A 52 -11.66 1.80 -7.57
CA LEU A 52 -11.16 0.42 -7.49
C LEU A 52 -9.63 0.36 -7.60
N ILE A 53 -9.03 1.10 -8.53
CA ILE A 53 -7.58 1.20 -8.69
C ILE A 53 -6.96 1.84 -7.45
N ALA A 54 -7.58 2.89 -6.90
CA ALA A 54 -7.13 3.55 -5.69
C ALA A 54 -7.03 2.56 -4.52
N ILE A 55 -8.09 1.79 -4.26
CA ILE A 55 -8.13 0.79 -3.19
C ILE A 55 -7.06 -0.29 -3.41
N GLN A 56 -6.93 -0.81 -4.63
CA GLN A 56 -5.89 -1.81 -4.95
C GLN A 56 -4.47 -1.24 -4.72
N THR A 57 -4.23 0.01 -5.10
CA THR A 57 -2.94 0.67 -4.91
C THR A 57 -2.63 0.88 -3.42
N LEU A 58 -3.62 1.26 -2.62
CA LEU A 58 -3.49 1.34 -1.15
C LEU A 58 -3.09 -0.02 -0.56
N PHE A 59 -3.79 -1.09 -0.96
CA PHE A 59 -3.49 -2.45 -0.49
C PHE A 59 -2.10 -2.92 -0.91
N ILE A 60 -1.67 -2.63 -2.14
CA ILE A 60 -0.31 -2.96 -2.61
C ILE A 60 0.74 -2.26 -1.72
N GLY A 61 0.54 -0.96 -1.45
CA GLY A 61 1.44 -0.20 -0.57
C GLY A 61 1.52 -0.78 0.84
N PHE A 62 0.37 -1.11 1.40
CA PHE A 62 0.26 -1.69 2.74
C PHE A 62 0.90 -3.09 2.81
N LEU A 63 0.58 -3.97 1.86
CA LEU A 63 1.14 -5.32 1.80
C LEU A 63 2.67 -5.30 1.61
N ALA A 64 3.17 -4.41 0.76
CA ALA A 64 4.61 -4.25 0.58
C ALA A 64 5.30 -3.84 1.89
N GLU A 65 4.71 -2.90 2.65
CA GLU A 65 5.28 -2.50 3.94
C GLU A 65 5.17 -3.60 5.00
N LEU A 66 4.08 -4.38 5.00
CA LEU A 66 3.92 -5.53 5.88
C LEU A 66 4.98 -6.61 5.60
N ILE A 67 5.20 -6.93 4.31
CA ILE A 67 6.21 -7.90 3.88
C ILE A 67 7.60 -7.43 4.29
N GLU A 68 7.96 -6.17 4.01
CA GLU A 68 9.27 -5.61 4.36
C GLU A 68 9.54 -5.68 5.87
N ARG A 69 8.54 -5.32 6.69
CA ARG A 69 8.64 -5.41 8.15
C ARG A 69 8.80 -6.85 8.63
N ASN A 70 8.05 -7.77 8.05
CA ASN A 70 8.14 -9.19 8.41
C ASN A 70 9.51 -9.78 8.03
N THR A 71 10.06 -9.41 6.87
CA THR A 71 11.41 -9.83 6.45
C THR A 71 12.48 -9.31 7.41
N GLN A 72 12.40 -8.04 7.83
CA GLN A 72 13.36 -7.47 8.79
C GLN A 72 13.36 -8.24 10.12
N VAL A 73 12.17 -8.55 10.67
CA VAL A 73 12.07 -9.35 11.90
C VAL A 73 12.69 -10.73 11.75
N LEU A 74 12.45 -11.41 10.62
CA LEU A 74 13.03 -12.73 10.34
C LEU A 74 14.56 -12.67 10.20
N GLU A 75 15.09 -11.61 9.58
CA GLU A 75 16.53 -11.40 9.45
C GLU A 75 17.17 -11.16 10.82
N ASP A 76 16.57 -10.34 11.68
CA ASP A 76 17.06 -10.07 13.04
C ASP A 76 17.13 -11.35 13.87
N ILE A 77 16.07 -12.18 13.85
CA ILE A 77 16.05 -13.49 14.53
C ILE A 77 17.18 -14.38 14.00
N ARG A 78 17.40 -14.42 12.68
CA ARG A 78 18.47 -15.23 12.08
C ARG A 78 19.86 -14.72 12.50
N HIS A 79 20.04 -13.41 12.62
CA HIS A 79 21.28 -12.80 13.08
C HIS A 79 21.57 -13.12 14.55
N GLU A 80 20.57 -13.05 15.43
CA GLU A 80 20.70 -13.42 16.84
C GLU A 80 21.09 -14.90 17.01
N GLN A 81 20.40 -15.80 16.30
CA GLN A 81 20.70 -17.23 16.32
C GLN A 81 22.12 -17.54 15.79
N GLY A 82 22.54 -16.84 14.73
CA GLY A 82 23.90 -16.98 14.19
C GLY A 82 24.98 -16.48 15.17
N SER A 83 24.74 -15.35 15.83
CA SER A 83 25.59 -14.79 16.88
C SER A 83 25.72 -15.75 18.07
N GLU A 84 24.58 -16.26 18.54
CA GLU A 84 24.52 -17.20 19.65
C GLU A 84 25.28 -18.50 19.31
N LYS A 85 25.04 -19.08 18.13
CA LYS A 85 25.75 -20.29 17.67
C LYS A 85 27.27 -20.08 17.61
N ARG A 86 27.74 -18.92 17.14
CA ARG A 86 29.19 -18.60 17.12
C ARG A 86 29.76 -18.53 18.53
N ARG A 87 29.05 -17.87 19.46
CA ARG A 87 29.44 -17.78 20.87
C ARG A 87 29.55 -19.17 21.52
N TRP A 88 28.60 -20.07 21.25
CA TRP A 88 28.65 -21.44 21.76
C TRP A 88 29.87 -22.24 21.26
N ILE A 89 30.29 -22.02 20.01
CA ILE A 89 31.49 -22.67 19.44
C ILE A 89 32.76 -22.16 20.13
N GLU A 90 32.83 -20.87 20.43
CA GLU A 90 34.02 -20.24 21.04
C GLU A 90 34.23 -20.62 22.51
N ILE A 91 33.18 -20.93 23.24
CA ILE A 91 33.24 -21.27 24.69
C ILE A 91 33.39 -22.78 24.93
N LYS A 92 33.32 -23.62 23.89
CA LYS A 92 33.35 -25.08 24.06
C LYS A 92 34.75 -25.54 24.52
N PRO A 93 34.90 -26.14 25.72
CA PRO A 93 36.17 -26.72 26.13
C PRO A 93 36.45 -27.98 25.29
N ASP A 94 37.72 -28.14 24.93
CA ASP A 94 38.31 -29.25 24.18
C ASP A 94 38.11 -30.63 24.81
#